data_AF-A0A1S8M803-F1
#
_entry.id   AF-A0A1S8M803-F1
#
_cell.length_a   1.000
_cell.length_b   1.000
_cell.length_c   1.000
_cell.angle_alpha   90.00
_cell.angle_beta   90.00
_cell.angle_gamma   90.00
#
_symmetry.space_group_name_H-M   'P 1'
#
loop_
_entity.id
_entity.type
_entity.pdbx_description
1 polymer ?
#
loop_
_entity_poly.entity_id
_entity_poly.type
_entity_poly.pdbx_seq_one_letter_code
_entity_poly.pdbx_strand_id
1 'polypeptide(L)'
;MYVDKFHTSFSYGSITMKSMVIGPLISDCSYISIPFIIRVLNIGGIFEKMRKQSLIVIGAFLILLFLPFPNKIHAATQTPISRIEAEKRALDMINLKWTYYKSKNGIVPSAYAGSITQPSQLSGVETVVTTGIPYCWGGFDSFSSSSYNEPWTSFTDAVNKGAFIGNVKSSSYGHIPGTAGLDCSGFVQAAFNIKDYKLSTSTIFNQYFTKINLSDIKHMDILNAPGSHVVIFDKWGTRNGVSGAYTYEATPDTTYGGTQGTKQYFISMSTINAKYTAGRYINIRDNAYVKVINATSLNIRTGPSTAYPIVGSLAQNQVATVVGYSSDNTWYKISVNGITGYASATYLTYVNN
;
A
#
# COMPACT_ATOMS: atom_id res chain seq x y z
N MET A 1 -34.55 65.40 6.63
CA MET A 1 -35.98 65.21 6.98
C MET A 1 -36.54 64.22 5.97
N TYR A 2 -36.96 63.03 6.44
CA TYR A 2 -37.77 61.98 5.77
C TYR A 2 -37.19 61.30 4.49
N VAL A 3 -37.46 60.05 4.09
CA VAL A 3 -37.82 58.71 4.67
C VAL A 3 -38.22 57.82 3.47
N ASP A 4 -37.86 56.53 3.54
CA ASP A 4 -38.46 55.29 2.98
C ASP A 4 -38.60 54.89 1.49
N LYS A 5 -38.39 53.56 1.38
CA LYS A 5 -38.77 52.50 0.43
C LYS A 5 -40.00 52.73 -0.48
N PHE A 6 -40.01 52.06 -1.64
CA PHE A 6 -41.15 51.22 -2.08
C PHE A 6 -40.73 50.11 -3.08
N HIS A 7 -41.28 48.92 -2.87
CA HIS A 7 -41.40 47.81 -3.84
C HIS A 7 -42.56 48.08 -4.80
N THR A 8 -42.50 47.56 -6.04
CA THR A 8 -43.62 46.87 -6.71
C THR A 8 -43.13 46.03 -7.91
N SER A 9 -43.76 44.87 -8.05
CA SER A 9 -43.58 43.77 -9.03
C SER A 9 -44.25 44.04 -10.39
N PHE A 10 -43.88 43.33 -11.48
CA PHE A 10 -44.82 42.71 -12.45
C PHE A 10 -44.11 41.70 -13.41
N SER A 11 -44.92 40.77 -13.94
CA SER A 11 -44.63 39.49 -14.62
C SER A 11 -44.54 39.56 -16.16
N TYR A 12 -43.85 38.59 -16.80
CA TYR A 12 -44.29 37.69 -17.91
C TYR A 12 -43.17 37.35 -18.92
N GLY A 13 -43.17 36.11 -19.42
CA GLY A 13 -42.77 35.84 -20.83
C GLY A 13 -41.81 34.67 -21.06
N SER A 14 -42.35 33.58 -21.63
CA SER A 14 -41.69 32.40 -22.17
C SER A 14 -40.73 32.68 -23.35
N ILE A 15 -39.60 31.95 -23.45
CA ILE A 15 -38.76 31.90 -24.66
C ILE A 15 -38.68 30.46 -25.20
N THR A 16 -39.13 30.31 -26.43
CA THR A 16 -39.07 29.13 -27.30
C THR A 16 -37.64 28.93 -27.83
N MET A 17 -37.05 27.74 -27.68
CA MET A 17 -35.75 27.43 -28.28
C MET A 17 -35.90 27.05 -29.76
N LYS A 18 -35.28 27.84 -30.65
CA LYS A 18 -35.10 27.53 -32.07
C LYS A 18 -33.90 26.59 -32.26
N SER A 19 -34.07 25.62 -33.14
CA SER A 19 -33.04 24.73 -33.68
C SER A 19 -31.95 25.49 -34.43
N MET A 20 -30.69 25.09 -34.25
CA MET A 20 -29.59 25.46 -35.14
C MET A 20 -28.82 24.19 -35.50
N VAL A 21 -28.82 23.87 -36.80
CA VAL A 21 -28.04 22.80 -37.43
C VAL A 21 -26.90 23.46 -38.19
N ILE A 22 -25.66 23.03 -37.94
CA ILE A 22 -24.53 23.16 -38.87
C ILE A 22 -23.76 21.82 -38.83
N GLY A 23 -23.63 21.17 -39.98
CA GLY A 23 -22.89 19.91 -40.17
C GLY A 23 -21.43 20.12 -40.58
N PRO A 24 -20.78 19.15 -41.25
CA PRO A 24 -19.92 18.14 -40.62
C PRO A 24 -18.46 18.17 -41.14
N LEU A 25 -17.52 17.48 -40.46
CA LEU A 25 -16.26 16.96 -41.06
C LEU A 25 -15.61 15.88 -40.14
N ILE A 26 -15.67 14.61 -40.58
CA ILE A 26 -14.63 13.54 -40.58
C ILE A 26 -14.14 13.01 -39.20
N SER A 27 -14.01 11.72 -38.87
CA SER A 27 -14.10 10.41 -39.55
C SER A 27 -14.21 9.28 -38.51
N ASP A 28 -14.99 8.24 -38.84
CA ASP A 28 -14.79 6.81 -38.57
C ASP A 28 -14.30 6.33 -37.20
N CYS A 29 -15.20 5.67 -36.45
CA CYS A 29 -15.06 4.23 -36.21
C CYS A 29 -16.38 3.61 -35.73
N SER A 30 -16.72 2.49 -36.37
CA SER A 30 -17.95 1.72 -36.35
C SER A 30 -18.35 1.15 -34.97
N TYR A 31 -19.64 1.28 -34.68
CA TYR A 31 -20.41 0.52 -33.69
C TYR A 31 -20.46 -0.97 -34.06
N ILE A 32 -20.20 -1.85 -33.08
CA ILE A 32 -20.77 -3.21 -33.01
C ILE A 32 -21.54 -3.32 -31.69
N SER A 33 -22.78 -3.76 -31.81
CA SER A 33 -23.84 -3.84 -30.82
C SER A 33 -24.01 -5.26 -30.28
N ILE A 34 -24.24 -5.43 -28.96
CA ILE A 34 -24.90 -6.61 -28.35
C ILE A 34 -25.78 -6.14 -27.16
N PRO A 35 -27.01 -6.68 -26.96
CA PRO A 35 -28.10 -5.99 -26.26
C PRO A 35 -28.21 -6.37 -24.77
N PHE A 36 -28.75 -5.45 -23.97
CA PHE A 36 -29.19 -5.72 -22.60
C PHE A 36 -30.72 -5.87 -22.57
N ILE A 37 -31.19 -7.08 -22.24
CA ILE A 37 -32.60 -7.37 -21.97
C ILE A 37 -32.94 -6.78 -20.60
N ILE A 38 -33.79 -5.74 -20.58
CA ILE A 38 -34.43 -5.25 -19.35
C ILE A 38 -35.79 -5.95 -19.22
N ARG A 39 -35.96 -6.73 -18.14
CA ARG A 39 -37.27 -7.21 -17.68
C ARG A 39 -38.09 -6.01 -17.22
N VAL A 40 -39.20 -5.75 -17.92
CA VAL A 40 -40.20 -4.75 -17.55
C VAL A 40 -40.90 -5.20 -16.26
N LEU A 41 -40.62 -4.51 -15.14
CA LEU A 41 -41.56 -4.45 -14.02
C LEU A 41 -42.45 -3.24 -14.23
N ASN A 42 -43.75 -3.47 -14.09
CA ASN A 42 -44.85 -2.58 -14.41
C ASN A 42 -44.91 -1.40 -13.41
N ILE A 43 -44.41 -0.21 -13.78
CA ILE A 43 -44.46 1.02 -12.96
C ILE A 43 -45.54 2.00 -13.50
N GLY A 44 -46.67 1.45 -13.97
CA GLY A 44 -47.79 2.25 -14.47
C GLY A 44 -48.65 2.93 -13.40
N GLY A 45 -48.43 2.68 -12.10
CA GLY A 45 -49.30 3.16 -11.02
C GLY A 45 -48.69 4.13 -10.00
N ILE A 46 -47.39 4.43 -10.08
CA ILE A 46 -46.68 5.23 -9.05
C ILE A 46 -46.55 6.72 -9.45
N PHE A 47 -46.62 7.04 -10.74
CA PHE A 47 -46.43 8.42 -11.23
C PHE A 47 -47.62 9.36 -11.00
N GLU A 48 -48.83 8.84 -10.75
CA GLU A 48 -50.02 9.69 -10.56
C GLU A 48 -50.19 10.18 -9.11
N LYS A 49 -49.49 9.56 -8.15
CA LYS A 49 -49.61 9.90 -6.71
C LYS A 49 -48.54 10.89 -6.21
N MET A 50 -47.58 11.28 -7.05
CA MET A 50 -46.47 12.19 -6.68
C MET A 50 -46.64 13.64 -7.19
N ARG A 51 -47.83 14.07 -7.61
CA ARG A 51 -48.08 15.42 -8.14
C ARG A 51 -48.44 16.48 -7.07
N LYS A 52 -48.18 16.26 -5.78
CA LYS A 52 -48.56 17.22 -4.71
C LYS A 52 -47.56 17.44 -3.56
N GLN A 53 -46.32 16.96 -3.63
CA GLN A 53 -45.31 17.23 -2.58
C GLN A 53 -43.95 17.73 -3.11
N SER A 54 -43.89 18.15 -4.37
CA SER A 54 -42.67 18.56 -5.05
C SER A 54 -42.44 20.07 -4.92
N LEU A 55 -41.78 20.50 -3.85
CA LEU A 55 -41.02 21.76 -3.81
C LEU A 55 -39.98 21.81 -2.68
N ILE A 56 -40.11 20.97 -1.64
CA ILE A 56 -39.14 20.95 -0.52
C ILE A 56 -37.99 19.94 -0.76
N VAL A 57 -38.20 18.89 -1.56
CA VAL A 57 -37.20 17.81 -1.72
C VAL A 57 -36.10 18.13 -2.75
N ILE A 58 -36.36 19.00 -3.72
CA ILE A 58 -35.36 19.36 -4.75
C ILE A 58 -34.30 20.35 -4.21
N GLY A 59 -34.66 21.20 -3.25
CA GLY A 59 -33.73 22.10 -2.58
C GLY A 59 -32.72 21.38 -1.68
N ALA A 60 -33.10 20.25 -1.07
CA ALA A 60 -32.21 19.46 -0.22
C ALA A 60 -31.14 18.68 -1.01
N PHE A 61 -31.43 18.29 -2.26
CA PHE A 61 -30.50 17.52 -3.08
C PHE A 61 -29.38 18.37 -3.71
N LEU A 62 -29.63 19.66 -3.92
CA LEU A 62 -28.63 20.61 -4.48
C LEU A 62 -27.70 21.21 -3.41
N ILE A 63 -28.12 21.25 -2.13
CA ILE A 63 -27.27 21.74 -1.03
C ILE A 63 -26.18 20.72 -0.63
N LEU A 64 -26.42 19.42 -0.86
CA LEU A 64 -25.44 18.35 -0.65
C LEU A 64 -24.26 18.39 -1.63
N LEU A 65 -24.39 19.06 -2.78
CA LEU A 65 -23.30 19.25 -3.76
C LEU A 65 -22.32 20.38 -3.39
N PHE A 66 -22.67 21.23 -2.41
CA PHE A 66 -21.86 22.38 -1.98
C PHE A 66 -21.50 22.36 -0.49
N LEU A 67 -21.77 21.26 0.22
CA LEU A 67 -21.12 21.06 1.51
C LEU A 67 -19.61 20.92 1.24
N PRO A 68 -18.73 21.74 1.83
CA PRO A 68 -17.32 21.44 1.83
C PRO A 68 -17.20 20.05 2.46
N PHE A 69 -16.75 19.05 1.68
CA PHE A 69 -16.44 17.74 2.22
C PHE A 69 -15.61 17.97 3.47
N PRO A 70 -16.09 17.57 4.66
CA PRO A 70 -15.32 17.79 5.86
C PRO A 70 -14.00 17.06 5.69
N ASN A 71 -12.95 17.89 5.65
CA ASN A 71 -11.57 17.68 6.04
C ASN A 71 -11.06 16.24 5.98
N LYS A 72 -9.97 16.04 5.22
CA LYS A 72 -8.96 14.97 5.37
C LYS A 72 -9.44 13.87 6.31
N ILE A 73 -9.99 12.77 5.77
CA ILE A 73 -10.25 11.55 6.55
C ILE A 73 -9.03 11.34 7.44
N HIS A 74 -9.22 11.48 8.76
CA HIS A 74 -8.08 11.57 9.66
C HIS A 74 -7.27 10.28 9.54
N ALA A 75 -6.02 10.43 9.12
CA ALA A 75 -5.04 9.35 9.14
C ALA A 75 -5.11 8.64 10.48
N ALA A 76 -5.22 7.32 10.47
CA ALA A 76 -5.00 6.57 11.70
C ALA A 76 -3.62 6.95 12.26
N THR A 77 -3.53 7.15 13.57
CA THR A 77 -2.25 7.41 14.21
C THR A 77 -1.33 6.23 13.98
N GLN A 78 -0.14 6.50 13.44
CA GLN A 78 0.85 5.46 13.13
C GLN A 78 1.94 5.46 14.20
N THR A 79 2.36 4.28 14.63
CA THR A 79 3.57 4.13 15.45
C THR A 79 4.80 4.28 14.56
N PRO A 80 5.78 5.13 14.91
CA PRO A 80 7.03 5.20 14.19
C PRO A 80 7.76 3.86 14.13
N ILE A 81 8.44 3.61 13.02
CA ILE A 81 9.18 2.37 12.75
C ILE A 81 10.61 2.73 12.32
N SER A 82 11.60 1.95 12.75
CA SER A 82 12.98 2.12 12.26
C SER A 82 13.16 1.54 10.85
N ARG A 83 14.21 1.97 10.13
CA ARG A 83 14.55 1.39 8.82
C ARG A 83 14.81 -0.12 8.91
N ILE A 84 15.52 -0.58 9.95
CA ILE A 84 15.78 -2.02 10.15
C ILE A 84 14.50 -2.80 10.40
N GLU A 85 13.58 -2.29 11.22
CA GLU A 85 12.31 -2.97 11.46
C GLU A 85 11.48 -3.04 10.17
N ALA A 86 11.40 -1.95 9.42
CA ALA A 86 10.68 -1.94 8.14
C ALA A 86 11.32 -2.89 7.11
N GLU A 87 12.65 -2.93 7.03
CA GLU A 87 13.39 -3.87 6.18
C GLU A 87 13.14 -5.31 6.60
N LYS A 88 13.23 -5.62 7.90
CA LYS A 88 12.94 -6.95 8.43
C LYS A 88 11.55 -7.41 8.00
N ARG A 89 10.53 -6.55 8.09
CA ARG A 89 9.17 -6.88 7.64
C ARG A 89 9.11 -7.15 6.13
N ALA A 90 9.81 -6.36 5.32
CA ALA A 90 9.91 -6.59 3.87
C ALA A 90 10.57 -7.94 3.57
N LEU A 91 11.70 -8.23 4.22
CA LEU A 91 12.45 -9.48 4.06
C LEU A 91 11.70 -10.69 4.59
N ASP A 92 10.96 -10.57 5.69
CA ASP A 92 10.12 -11.65 6.22
C ASP A 92 9.02 -12.03 5.20
N MET A 93 8.44 -11.05 4.51
CA MET A 93 7.48 -11.29 3.42
C MET A 93 8.13 -11.84 2.15
N ILE A 94 9.33 -11.36 1.78
CA ILE A 94 10.07 -11.84 0.61
C ILE A 94 10.54 -13.28 0.81
N ASN A 95 11.01 -13.62 2.01
CA ASN A 95 11.60 -14.92 2.33
C ASN A 95 10.60 -15.91 2.95
N LEU A 96 9.31 -15.55 3.01
CA LEU A 96 8.28 -16.43 3.55
C LEU A 96 8.21 -17.71 2.71
N LYS A 97 8.63 -18.84 3.30
CA LYS A 97 8.55 -20.17 2.70
C LYS A 97 7.24 -20.84 3.10
N TRP A 98 6.47 -21.31 2.12
CA TRP A 98 5.18 -21.96 2.35
C TRP A 98 4.89 -22.98 1.24
N THR A 99 3.87 -23.83 1.45
CA THR A 99 3.49 -24.86 0.48
C THR A 99 2.13 -24.55 -0.11
N TYR A 100 2.07 -24.47 -1.44
CA TYR A 100 0.85 -24.40 -2.21
C TYR A 100 0.27 -25.80 -2.42
N TYR A 101 -1.06 -25.91 -2.31
CA TYR A 101 -1.82 -27.10 -2.65
C TYR A 101 -3.01 -26.68 -3.51
N LYS A 102 -3.10 -27.19 -4.74
CA LYS A 102 -4.24 -26.93 -5.62
C LYS A 102 -5.56 -27.37 -5.00
N SER A 103 -5.56 -28.47 -4.26
CA SER A 103 -6.74 -28.99 -3.55
C SER A 103 -7.26 -28.06 -2.46
N LYS A 104 -6.44 -27.14 -1.95
CA LYS A 104 -6.83 -26.12 -0.96
C LYS A 104 -7.05 -24.75 -1.58
N ASN A 105 -6.71 -24.56 -2.85
CA ASN A 105 -6.88 -23.28 -3.51
C ASN A 105 -8.38 -23.01 -3.70
N GLY A 106 -8.85 -21.90 -3.15
CA GLY A 106 -10.27 -21.55 -3.19
C GLY A 106 -10.81 -21.41 -4.60
N ILE A 107 -12.12 -21.32 -4.72
CA ILE A 107 -12.81 -20.98 -5.96
C ILE A 107 -13.33 -19.55 -5.81
N VAL A 108 -12.98 -18.68 -6.75
CA VAL A 108 -13.50 -17.31 -6.77
C VAL A 108 -14.90 -17.31 -7.40
N PRO A 109 -15.85 -16.47 -6.94
CA PRO A 109 -17.15 -16.34 -7.57
C PRO A 109 -17.07 -16.17 -9.09
N SER A 110 -17.97 -16.84 -9.82
CA SER A 110 -17.98 -16.88 -11.29
C SER A 110 -18.04 -15.49 -11.94
N ALA A 111 -18.64 -14.51 -11.25
CA ALA A 111 -18.66 -13.11 -11.67
C ALA A 111 -17.25 -12.50 -11.89
N TYR A 112 -16.22 -13.05 -11.25
CA TYR A 112 -14.83 -12.59 -11.35
C TYR A 112 -13.93 -13.53 -12.16
N ALA A 113 -14.45 -14.63 -12.71
CA ALA A 113 -13.64 -15.64 -13.40
C ALA A 113 -12.85 -15.04 -14.59
N GLY A 114 -13.44 -14.07 -15.30
CA GLY A 114 -12.77 -13.35 -16.38
C GLY A 114 -11.77 -12.28 -15.91
N SER A 115 -11.67 -12.01 -14.62
CA SER A 115 -10.87 -10.94 -14.02
C SER A 115 -9.69 -11.45 -13.18
N ILE A 116 -9.43 -12.76 -13.20
CA ILE A 116 -8.37 -13.39 -12.44
C ILE A 116 -7.39 -14.10 -13.36
N THR A 117 -6.11 -13.91 -13.08
CA THR A 117 -5.03 -14.74 -13.63
C THR A 117 -4.18 -15.21 -12.47
N GLN A 118 -4.09 -16.53 -12.25
CA GLN A 118 -3.24 -17.08 -11.20
C GLN A 118 -1.76 -16.80 -11.50
N PRO A 119 -0.93 -16.52 -10.49
CA PRO A 119 0.51 -16.45 -10.66
C PRO A 119 1.08 -17.70 -11.33
N SER A 120 1.96 -17.51 -12.32
CA SER A 120 2.48 -18.55 -13.20
C SER A 120 3.21 -19.65 -12.45
N GLN A 121 3.90 -19.33 -11.35
CA GLN A 121 4.57 -20.33 -10.51
C GLN A 121 3.59 -21.27 -9.77
N LEU A 122 2.29 -20.96 -9.74
CA LEU A 122 1.25 -21.79 -9.12
C LEU A 122 0.29 -22.42 -10.14
N SER A 123 0.26 -21.88 -11.37
CA SER A 123 -0.68 -22.29 -12.41
C SER A 123 -0.39 -23.71 -12.90
N GLY A 124 -1.40 -24.57 -12.86
CA GLY A 124 -1.29 -25.98 -13.30
C GLY A 124 -0.47 -26.89 -12.38
N VAL A 125 -0.04 -26.39 -11.21
CA VAL A 125 0.77 -27.14 -10.26
C VAL A 125 -0.12 -27.78 -9.19
N GLU A 126 0.06 -29.07 -8.92
CA GLU A 126 -0.71 -29.76 -7.87
C GLU A 126 -0.23 -29.38 -6.46
N THR A 127 1.10 -29.38 -6.25
CA THR A 127 1.73 -28.91 -5.02
C THR A 127 3.13 -28.36 -5.30
N VAL A 128 3.50 -27.28 -4.61
CA VAL A 128 4.85 -26.70 -4.69
C VAL A 128 5.21 -25.96 -3.42
N VAL A 129 6.47 -26.13 -2.99
CA VAL A 129 7.07 -25.25 -1.97
C VAL A 129 7.61 -24.02 -2.67
N THR A 130 7.10 -22.85 -2.30
CA THR A 130 7.51 -21.57 -2.89
C THR A 130 7.91 -20.59 -1.80
N THR A 131 8.59 -19.54 -2.22
CA THR A 131 9.04 -18.45 -1.37
C THR A 131 8.41 -17.13 -1.83
N GLY A 132 8.09 -16.26 -0.89
CA GLY A 132 7.43 -14.98 -1.13
C GLY A 132 5.91 -15.08 -1.12
N ILE A 133 5.26 -13.97 -0.79
CA ILE A 133 3.81 -13.80 -0.89
C ILE A 133 3.46 -13.53 -2.35
N PRO A 134 2.56 -14.32 -2.99
CA PRO A 134 2.21 -14.15 -4.39
C PRO A 134 1.57 -12.79 -4.68
N TYR A 135 1.77 -12.32 -5.92
CA TYR A 135 1.19 -11.06 -6.35
C TYR A 135 -0.34 -11.19 -6.44
N CYS A 136 -1.05 -10.26 -5.82
CA CYS A 136 -2.50 -10.18 -5.89
C CYS A 136 -2.93 -8.73 -6.08
N TRP A 137 -3.44 -8.40 -7.27
CA TRP A 137 -3.90 -7.06 -7.59
C TRP A 137 -4.98 -6.59 -6.60
N GLY A 138 -4.75 -5.43 -5.97
CA GLY A 138 -5.60 -4.88 -4.92
C GLY A 138 -5.39 -5.50 -3.53
N GLY A 139 -4.63 -6.60 -3.43
CA GLY A 139 -4.44 -7.37 -2.21
C GLY A 139 -3.54 -6.70 -1.17
N PHE A 140 -3.84 -6.99 0.09
CA PHE A 140 -3.14 -6.49 1.28
C PHE A 140 -2.88 -7.57 2.34
N ASP A 141 -2.79 -8.83 1.92
CA ASP A 141 -2.61 -9.97 2.83
C ASP A 141 -1.13 -10.17 3.14
N SER A 142 -0.68 -9.64 4.27
CA SER A 142 0.69 -9.83 4.79
C SER A 142 0.68 -10.81 5.95
N PHE A 143 1.79 -10.93 6.71
CA PHE A 143 1.78 -11.70 7.96
C PHE A 143 0.99 -11.01 9.09
N SER A 144 0.64 -9.74 8.96
CA SER A 144 -0.03 -8.94 10.02
C SER A 144 -1.10 -7.97 9.48
N SER A 145 -1.63 -8.28 8.30
CA SER A 145 -2.74 -7.56 7.67
C SER A 145 -3.50 -8.51 6.74
N SER A 146 -4.76 -8.18 6.49
CA SER A 146 -5.59 -8.84 5.49
C SER A 146 -6.29 -7.81 4.61
N SER A 147 -6.67 -8.25 3.42
CA SER A 147 -7.52 -7.51 2.51
C SER A 147 -8.90 -7.25 3.13
N TYR A 148 -9.54 -6.15 2.73
CA TYR A 148 -10.77 -5.67 3.35
C TYR A 148 -11.90 -6.69 3.26
N ASN A 149 -12.61 -6.89 4.38
CA ASN A 149 -13.75 -7.82 4.53
C ASN A 149 -13.44 -9.31 4.26
N GLU A 150 -12.18 -9.73 4.34
CA GLU A 150 -11.83 -11.14 4.22
C GLU A 150 -11.94 -11.89 5.56
N PRO A 151 -12.27 -13.19 5.56
CA PRO A 151 -12.43 -14.00 6.78
C PRO A 151 -11.10 -14.44 7.40
N TRP A 152 -9.97 -13.87 6.99
CA TRP A 152 -8.62 -14.18 7.50
C TRP A 152 -7.89 -12.93 8.00
N THR A 153 -6.82 -13.15 8.77
CA THR A 153 -6.05 -12.08 9.43
C THR A 153 -4.64 -11.91 8.87
N SER A 154 -4.18 -12.86 8.06
CA SER A 154 -2.85 -12.88 7.45
C SER A 154 -2.86 -13.75 6.19
N PHE A 155 -1.82 -13.64 5.37
CA PHE A 155 -1.62 -14.47 4.19
C PHE A 155 -1.59 -15.97 4.53
N THR A 156 -0.89 -16.37 5.59
CA THR A 156 -0.82 -17.79 5.98
C THR A 156 -2.16 -18.31 6.50
N ASP A 157 -2.93 -17.48 7.21
CA ASP A 157 -4.32 -17.79 7.58
C ASP A 157 -5.24 -17.91 6.35
N ALA A 158 -5.06 -17.04 5.35
CA ALA A 158 -5.79 -17.10 4.08
C ALA A 158 -5.54 -18.42 3.33
N VAL A 159 -4.27 -18.84 3.23
CA VAL A 159 -3.90 -20.15 2.65
C VAL A 159 -4.59 -21.29 3.39
N ASN A 160 -4.63 -21.26 4.72
CA ASN A 160 -5.26 -22.30 5.53
C ASN A 160 -6.79 -22.32 5.40
N LYS A 161 -7.42 -21.16 5.22
CA LYS A 161 -8.87 -21.00 5.03
C LYS A 161 -9.32 -21.20 3.58
N GLY A 162 -8.40 -21.55 2.68
CA GLY A 162 -8.70 -21.87 1.30
C GLY A 162 -9.02 -20.64 0.45
N ALA A 163 -8.30 -19.53 0.66
CA ALA A 163 -8.33 -18.42 -0.28
C ALA A 163 -7.84 -18.86 -1.68
N PHE A 164 -8.30 -18.18 -2.72
CA PHE A 164 -7.67 -18.28 -4.04
C PHE A 164 -6.35 -17.50 -4.02
N ILE A 165 -5.23 -18.16 -4.31
CA ILE A 165 -3.91 -17.55 -4.11
C ILE A 165 -3.45 -16.75 -5.33
N GLY A 166 -3.35 -15.43 -5.13
CA GLY A 166 -2.82 -14.47 -6.08
C GLY A 166 -3.80 -14.07 -7.18
N ASN A 167 -3.47 -12.97 -7.84
CA ASN A 167 -4.13 -12.47 -9.05
C ASN A 167 -3.20 -11.47 -9.75
N VAL A 168 -2.65 -11.84 -10.91
CA VAL A 168 -1.74 -10.96 -11.67
C VAL A 168 -2.46 -10.04 -12.66
N LYS A 169 -3.80 -10.13 -12.76
CA LYS A 169 -4.58 -9.33 -13.69
C LYS A 169 -4.96 -7.98 -13.08
N SER A 170 -4.36 -6.92 -13.60
CA SER A 170 -4.50 -5.54 -13.09
C SER A 170 -5.56 -4.67 -13.82
N SER A 171 -6.38 -5.26 -14.69
CA SER A 171 -7.03 -4.49 -15.77
C SER A 171 -8.41 -3.89 -15.50
N SER A 172 -9.14 -4.17 -14.41
CA SER A 172 -10.52 -3.61 -14.28
C SER A 172 -11.15 -3.53 -12.88
N TYR A 173 -10.73 -4.33 -11.90
CA TYR A 173 -11.26 -4.28 -10.53
C TYR A 173 -10.15 -4.01 -9.52
N GLY A 174 -10.48 -3.46 -8.35
CA GLY A 174 -9.56 -3.42 -7.20
C GLY A 174 -9.34 -4.83 -6.63
N HIS A 175 -9.30 -4.95 -5.30
CA HIS A 175 -9.26 -6.25 -4.63
C HIS A 175 -10.45 -7.12 -5.04
N ILE A 176 -10.22 -8.39 -5.38
CA ILE A 176 -11.27 -9.36 -5.69
C ILE A 176 -11.55 -10.21 -4.43
N PRO A 177 -12.79 -10.21 -3.90
CA PRO A 177 -13.11 -11.00 -2.71
C PRO A 177 -12.78 -12.48 -2.86
N GLY A 178 -12.23 -13.08 -1.81
CA GLY A 178 -11.81 -14.48 -1.80
C GLY A 178 -10.41 -14.73 -2.37
N THR A 179 -9.72 -13.69 -2.87
CA THR A 179 -8.32 -13.79 -3.31
C THR A 179 -7.37 -13.36 -2.22
N ALA A 180 -6.16 -13.93 -2.16
CA ALA A 180 -5.15 -13.55 -1.17
C ALA A 180 -3.77 -13.31 -1.77
N GLY A 181 -3.13 -12.24 -1.33
CA GLY A 181 -1.74 -11.91 -1.63
C GLY A 181 -1.46 -10.42 -1.49
N LEU A 182 -0.37 -9.94 -2.11
CA LEU A 182 0.03 -8.54 -2.04
C LEU A 182 0.19 -7.93 -3.43
N ASP A 183 -0.35 -6.74 -3.63
CA ASP A 183 0.13 -5.87 -4.71
C ASP A 183 1.33 -5.01 -4.25
N CYS A 184 1.89 -4.22 -5.16
CA CYS A 184 3.07 -3.39 -4.90
C CYS A 184 2.87 -2.38 -3.75
N SER A 185 1.72 -1.69 -3.74
CA SER A 185 1.38 -0.73 -2.70
C SER A 185 1.01 -1.38 -1.36
N GLY A 186 0.41 -2.58 -1.40
CA GLY A 186 0.11 -3.40 -0.24
C GLY A 186 1.39 -3.91 0.42
N PHE A 187 2.36 -4.32 -0.39
CA PHE A 187 3.69 -4.71 0.10
C PHE A 187 4.39 -3.54 0.80
N VAL A 188 4.41 -2.35 0.18
CA VAL A 188 4.95 -1.14 0.81
C VAL A 188 4.22 -0.83 2.11
N GLN A 189 2.89 -0.79 2.09
CA GLN A 189 2.08 -0.52 3.28
C GLN A 189 2.37 -1.52 4.42
N ALA A 190 2.50 -2.81 4.09
CA ALA A 190 2.79 -3.86 5.05
C ALA A 190 4.22 -3.74 5.61
N ALA A 191 5.21 -3.40 4.77
CA ALA A 191 6.60 -3.22 5.20
C ALA A 191 6.74 -2.08 6.22
N PHE A 192 6.10 -0.93 5.99
CA PHE A 192 6.11 0.19 6.92
C PHE A 192 5.09 0.07 8.06
N ASN A 193 4.39 -1.06 8.18
CA ASN A 193 3.38 -1.33 9.20
C ASN A 193 2.27 -0.26 9.26
N ILE A 194 1.89 0.31 8.12
CA ILE A 194 0.87 1.36 8.08
C ILE A 194 -0.50 0.73 8.31
N LYS A 195 -1.13 1.08 9.42
CA LYS A 195 -2.46 0.61 9.84
C LYS A 195 -3.51 1.60 9.39
N ASP A 196 -4.00 1.43 8.17
CA ASP A 196 -5.10 2.22 7.61
C ASP A 196 -5.74 1.48 6.43
N TYR A 197 -6.69 2.13 5.74
CA TYR A 197 -7.22 1.65 4.47
C TYR A 197 -6.10 1.35 3.47
N LYS A 198 -6.39 0.42 2.56
CA LYS A 198 -5.43 -0.03 1.55
C LYS A 198 -4.94 1.15 0.71
N LEU A 199 -3.63 1.38 0.75
CA LEU A 199 -2.98 2.44 -0.02
C LEU A 199 -2.97 2.12 -1.51
N SER A 200 -2.95 3.17 -2.32
CA SER A 200 -2.77 3.13 -3.76
C SER A 200 -1.52 3.90 -4.16
N THR A 201 -0.84 3.46 -5.22
CA THR A 201 0.28 4.19 -5.83
C THR A 201 -0.07 5.63 -6.19
N SER A 202 -1.34 5.92 -6.49
CA SER A 202 -1.81 7.27 -6.85
C SER A 202 -1.96 8.20 -5.66
N THR A 203 -2.15 7.67 -4.45
CA THR A 203 -2.48 8.45 -3.24
C THR A 203 -1.46 8.31 -2.11
N ILE A 204 -0.45 7.44 -2.26
CA ILE A 204 0.55 7.14 -1.22
C ILE A 204 1.28 8.40 -0.70
N PHE A 205 1.48 9.41 -1.56
CA PHE A 205 2.10 10.69 -1.22
C PHE A 205 1.17 11.70 -0.54
N ASN A 206 -0.13 11.44 -0.48
CA ASN A 206 -1.08 12.42 0.07
C ASN A 206 -0.97 12.51 1.60
N GLN A 207 -0.47 11.45 2.25
CA GLN A 207 -0.63 11.28 3.70
C GLN A 207 0.54 10.60 4.39
N TYR A 208 1.11 9.54 3.82
CA TYR A 208 2.10 8.71 4.53
C TYR A 208 3.53 8.90 4.05
N PHE A 209 3.73 9.42 2.84
CA PHE A 209 5.06 9.62 2.29
C PHE A 209 5.24 11.06 1.85
N THR A 210 6.37 11.65 2.21
CA THR A 210 6.81 12.95 1.70
C THR A 210 7.68 12.73 0.48
N LYS A 211 7.45 13.50 -0.59
CA LYS A 211 8.34 13.49 -1.76
C LYS A 211 9.72 14.02 -1.35
N ILE A 212 10.77 13.39 -1.83
CA ILE A 212 12.17 13.80 -1.61
C ILE A 212 12.91 13.88 -2.94
N ASN A 213 14.06 14.56 -2.98
CA ASN A 213 14.93 14.49 -4.16
C ASN A 213 15.51 13.08 -4.27
N LEU A 214 15.71 12.62 -5.51
CA LEU A 214 16.30 11.30 -5.75
C LEU A 214 17.73 11.19 -5.18
N SER A 215 18.47 12.30 -5.14
CA SER A 215 19.80 12.37 -4.51
C SER A 215 19.77 12.11 -3.01
N ASP A 216 18.64 12.34 -2.35
CA ASP A 216 18.50 12.25 -0.90
C ASP A 216 17.94 10.90 -0.46
N ILE A 217 17.71 9.98 -1.42
CA ILE A 217 17.12 8.68 -1.15
C ILE A 217 18.04 7.84 -0.26
N LYS A 218 17.44 7.24 0.76
CA LYS A 218 18.10 6.33 1.70
C LYS A 218 17.48 4.95 1.57
N HIS A 219 18.24 3.92 1.94
CA HIS A 219 17.73 2.56 2.10
C HIS A 219 16.41 2.56 2.90
N MET A 220 15.37 1.86 2.44
CA MET A 220 13.98 1.91 2.96
C MET A 220 13.23 3.23 2.74
N ASP A 221 13.65 4.08 1.80
CA ASP A 221 12.74 5.00 1.14
C ASP A 221 12.02 4.29 -0.02
N ILE A 222 11.05 4.93 -0.66
CA ILE A 222 10.30 4.35 -1.79
C ILE A 222 10.62 5.07 -3.09
N LEU A 223 10.46 4.35 -4.20
CA LEU A 223 10.33 4.91 -5.54
C LEU A 223 8.91 4.62 -5.98
N ASN A 224 8.08 5.66 -6.16
CA ASN A 224 6.69 5.53 -6.58
C ASN A 224 6.48 6.12 -7.99
N ALA A 225 5.90 5.33 -8.88
CA ALA A 225 5.35 5.75 -10.16
C ALA A 225 3.81 5.80 -10.02
N PRO A 226 3.22 6.99 -9.78
CA PRO A 226 1.79 7.11 -9.48
C PRO A 226 0.89 6.45 -10.53
N GLY A 227 -0.12 5.71 -10.07
CA GLY A 227 -1.04 4.94 -10.92
C GLY A 227 -0.43 3.71 -11.61
N SER A 228 0.85 3.39 -11.38
CA SER A 228 1.53 2.29 -12.06
C SER A 228 2.18 1.30 -11.09
N HIS A 229 3.19 1.73 -10.34
CA HIS A 229 3.97 0.81 -9.51
C HIS A 229 4.72 1.53 -8.40
N VAL A 230 4.99 0.83 -7.28
CA VAL A 230 5.82 1.35 -6.20
C VAL A 230 6.74 0.27 -5.69
N VAL A 231 7.98 0.66 -5.37
CA VAL A 231 9.01 -0.23 -4.84
C VAL A 231 9.68 0.43 -3.65
N ILE A 232 10.28 -0.38 -2.79
CA ILE A 232 11.15 0.09 -1.70
C ILE A 232 12.59 0.06 -2.21
N PHE A 233 13.31 1.17 -2.05
CA PHE A 233 14.71 1.29 -2.41
C PHE A 233 15.59 0.56 -1.40
N ASP A 234 16.42 -0.37 -1.87
CA ASP A 234 17.47 -0.98 -1.05
C ASP A 234 18.78 -0.18 -1.21
N LYS A 235 19.37 -0.23 -2.40
CA LYS A 235 20.65 0.43 -2.69
C LYS A 235 20.86 0.66 -4.18
N TRP A 236 21.72 1.61 -4.50
CA TRP A 236 22.26 1.76 -5.84
C TRP A 236 23.19 0.61 -6.21
N GLY A 237 23.27 0.28 -7.49
CA GLY A 237 24.21 -0.70 -7.98
C GLY A 237 24.18 -0.86 -9.49
N THR A 238 24.98 -1.82 -9.97
CA THR A 238 25.06 -2.18 -11.38
C THR A 238 24.72 -3.65 -11.54
N ARG A 239 23.95 -3.97 -12.58
CA ARG A 239 23.64 -5.35 -12.98
C ARG A 239 23.82 -5.48 -14.48
N ASN A 240 24.66 -6.44 -14.90
CA ASN A 240 24.98 -6.68 -16.32
C ASN A 240 25.37 -5.39 -17.07
N GLY A 241 26.18 -4.53 -16.44
CA GLY A 241 26.63 -3.25 -17.02
C GLY A 241 25.61 -2.11 -16.99
N VAL A 242 24.38 -2.35 -16.51
CA VAL A 242 23.34 -1.31 -16.38
C VAL A 242 23.32 -0.77 -14.95
N SER A 243 23.52 0.53 -14.79
CA SER A 243 23.35 1.22 -13.50
C SER A 243 21.87 1.34 -13.13
N GLY A 244 21.56 1.21 -11.86
CA GLY A 244 20.18 1.25 -11.36
C GLY A 244 20.09 1.03 -9.86
N ALA A 245 18.93 0.62 -9.39
CA ALA A 245 18.67 0.32 -7.99
C ALA A 245 18.27 -1.15 -7.80
N TYR A 246 18.80 -1.75 -6.74
CA TYR A 246 18.21 -2.93 -6.13
C TYR A 246 17.03 -2.50 -5.25
N THR A 247 15.95 -3.26 -5.28
CA THR A 247 14.69 -2.89 -4.63
C THR A 247 14.01 -4.08 -3.97
N TYR A 248 13.12 -3.80 -3.02
CA TYR A 248 12.12 -4.74 -2.49
C TYR A 248 10.76 -4.39 -3.07
N GLU A 249 10.02 -5.36 -3.59
CA GLU A 249 8.72 -5.11 -4.21
C GLU A 249 7.81 -6.34 -4.22
N ALA A 250 6.55 -6.14 -4.59
CA ALA A 250 5.66 -7.19 -5.11
C ALA A 250 5.29 -6.85 -6.56
N THR A 251 5.51 -7.77 -7.50
CA THR A 251 5.28 -7.52 -8.93
C THR A 251 4.79 -8.76 -9.67
N PRO A 252 3.97 -8.62 -10.74
CA PRO A 252 3.65 -9.71 -11.66
C PRO A 252 4.79 -9.97 -12.67
N ASP A 253 5.83 -9.13 -12.72
CA ASP A 253 6.99 -9.37 -13.59
C ASP A 253 7.76 -10.62 -13.14
N THR A 254 8.40 -11.34 -14.06
CA THR A 254 9.24 -12.53 -13.78
C THR A 254 10.73 -12.34 -14.12
N THR A 255 11.10 -11.23 -14.78
CA THR A 255 12.43 -10.99 -15.35
C THR A 255 13.55 -11.13 -14.32
N TYR A 256 13.41 -10.49 -13.15
CA TYR A 256 14.32 -10.71 -12.02
C TYR A 256 13.61 -11.39 -10.87
N GLY A 257 14.24 -12.41 -10.30
CA GLY A 257 13.70 -13.21 -9.19
C GLY A 257 12.70 -14.30 -9.60
N GLY A 258 12.27 -14.38 -10.86
CA GLY A 258 11.56 -15.54 -11.43
C GLY A 258 10.13 -15.79 -10.95
N THR A 259 9.70 -15.15 -9.86
CA THR A 259 8.37 -15.36 -9.25
C THR A 259 7.50 -14.11 -9.38
N GLN A 260 6.18 -14.30 -9.51
CA GLN A 260 5.18 -13.24 -9.47
C GLN A 260 4.69 -13.06 -8.04
N GLY A 261 5.26 -12.08 -7.33
CA GLY A 261 5.04 -11.87 -5.90
C GLY A 261 6.10 -11.00 -5.26
N THR A 262 6.23 -11.10 -3.93
CA THR A 262 7.24 -10.38 -3.16
C THR A 262 8.64 -10.90 -3.45
N LYS A 263 9.58 -10.00 -3.77
CA LYS A 263 10.97 -10.34 -4.07
C LYS A 263 11.91 -9.14 -4.02
N GLN A 264 13.20 -9.45 -4.06
CA GLN A 264 14.21 -8.49 -4.48
C GLN A 264 14.19 -8.34 -6.00
N TYR A 265 14.41 -7.11 -6.48
CA TYR A 265 14.40 -6.80 -7.91
C TYR A 265 15.49 -5.80 -8.29
N PHE A 266 15.65 -5.57 -9.59
CA PHE A 266 16.55 -4.56 -10.13
C PHE A 266 15.82 -3.69 -11.15
N ILE A 267 15.88 -2.37 -10.97
CA ILE A 267 15.32 -1.38 -11.91
C ILE A 267 16.43 -0.49 -12.44
N SER A 268 16.45 -0.28 -13.77
CA SER A 268 17.48 0.54 -14.40
C SER A 268 17.32 2.03 -14.05
N MET A 269 18.43 2.76 -14.06
CA MET A 269 18.41 4.21 -13.86
C MET A 269 17.55 4.94 -14.90
N SER A 270 17.54 4.47 -16.15
CA SER A 270 16.66 4.99 -17.20
C SER A 270 15.18 4.86 -16.83
N THR A 271 14.79 3.72 -16.26
CA THR A 271 13.41 3.48 -15.81
C THR A 271 13.06 4.35 -14.60
N ILE A 272 13.98 4.51 -13.66
CA ILE A 272 13.80 5.38 -12.49
C ILE A 272 13.54 6.81 -12.93
N ASN A 273 14.45 7.38 -13.74
CA ASN A 273 14.38 8.76 -14.18
C ASN A 273 13.15 9.05 -15.06
N ALA A 274 12.63 8.05 -15.77
CA ALA A 274 11.48 8.24 -16.66
C ALA A 274 10.14 8.41 -15.92
N LYS A 275 9.95 7.79 -14.74
CA LYS A 275 8.61 7.73 -14.12
C LYS A 275 8.55 7.69 -12.59
N TYR A 276 9.66 7.47 -11.89
CA TYR A 276 9.63 7.31 -10.45
C TYR A 276 9.91 8.62 -9.71
N THR A 277 9.08 8.90 -8.71
CA THR A 277 9.32 9.93 -7.70
C THR A 277 9.80 9.27 -6.40
N ALA A 278 10.89 9.78 -5.82
CA ALA A 278 11.38 9.30 -4.54
C ALA A 278 10.49 9.79 -3.39
N GLY A 279 10.30 8.93 -2.38
CA GLY A 279 9.44 9.17 -1.24
C GLY A 279 10.00 8.66 0.06
N ARG A 280 9.82 9.41 1.15
CA ARG A 280 10.17 8.99 2.50
C ARG A 280 8.93 8.83 3.36
N TYR A 281 8.79 7.69 4.04
CA TYR A 281 7.69 7.48 4.96
C TYR A 281 7.78 8.47 6.13
N ILE A 282 6.68 9.15 6.46
CA ILE A 282 6.69 10.27 7.42
C ILE A 282 7.06 9.84 8.85
N ASN A 283 6.83 8.57 9.21
CA ASN A 283 7.16 8.04 10.53
C ASN A 283 8.33 7.04 10.49
N ILE A 284 9.14 7.03 9.42
CA ILE A 284 10.39 6.26 9.41
C ILE A 284 11.41 6.96 10.30
N ARG A 285 12.11 6.19 11.12
CA ARG A 285 13.25 6.67 11.89
C ARG A 285 14.53 6.08 11.31
N ASP A 286 15.52 6.94 11.09
CA ASP A 286 16.87 6.48 10.82
C ASP A 286 17.35 5.63 12.01
N ASN A 287 18.12 4.58 11.73
CA ASN A 287 18.64 3.73 12.79
C ASN A 287 19.56 4.57 13.67
N ALA A 288 19.43 4.42 14.99
CA ALA A 288 20.38 5.01 15.90
C ALA A 288 21.58 4.07 16.05
N TYR A 289 22.79 4.62 16.00
CA TYR A 289 24.01 3.87 16.25
C TYR A 289 24.55 4.27 17.62
N VAL A 290 25.15 3.33 18.32
CA VAL A 290 25.75 3.57 19.64
C VAL A 290 27.12 2.94 19.70
N LYS A 291 27.98 3.49 20.53
CA LYS A 291 29.29 2.91 20.87
C LYS A 291 29.48 2.84 22.38
N VAL A 292 30.34 1.94 22.83
CA VAL A 292 30.68 1.81 24.24
C VAL A 292 31.56 2.97 24.70
N ILE A 293 31.18 3.60 25.80
CA ILE A 293 31.94 4.61 26.54
C ILE A 293 32.26 4.12 27.95
N ASN A 294 33.36 4.62 28.52
CA ASN A 294 33.73 4.41 29.92
C ASN A 294 33.83 2.93 30.35
N ALA A 295 34.05 2.02 29.39
CA ALA A 295 34.30 0.60 29.61
C ALA A 295 35.13 0.04 28.45
N THR A 296 35.98 -0.96 28.75
CA THR A 296 36.78 -1.68 27.73
C THR A 296 35.93 -2.65 26.91
N SER A 297 34.87 -3.19 27.53
CA SER A 297 33.90 -4.06 26.90
C SER A 297 32.57 -3.99 27.64
N LEU A 298 31.46 -4.18 26.92
CA LEU A 298 30.10 -4.17 27.44
C LEU A 298 29.39 -5.49 27.09
N ASN A 299 28.83 -6.15 28.08
CA ASN A 299 28.10 -7.40 27.88
C ASN A 299 26.77 -7.17 27.14
N ILE A 300 26.50 -8.02 26.16
CA ILE A 300 25.23 -8.13 25.45
C ILE A 300 24.47 -9.31 26.07
N ARG A 301 23.23 -9.09 26.52
CA ARG A 301 22.43 -10.07 27.27
C ARG A 301 21.13 -10.44 26.55
N THR A 302 20.54 -11.59 26.90
CA THR A 302 19.24 -12.00 26.32
C THR A 302 18.07 -11.12 26.74
N GLY A 303 18.17 -10.39 27.86
CA GLY A 303 17.13 -9.51 28.39
C GLY A 303 17.69 -8.28 29.12
N PRO A 304 16.83 -7.28 29.43
CA PRO A 304 17.23 -5.97 29.95
C PRO A 304 17.50 -5.98 31.47
N SER A 305 18.40 -6.85 31.93
CA SER A 305 18.88 -6.89 33.31
C SER A 305 20.18 -7.70 33.40
N THR A 306 20.99 -7.44 34.43
CA THR A 306 22.21 -8.21 34.73
C THR A 306 21.94 -9.67 35.09
N ALA A 307 20.69 -10.02 35.42
CA ALA A 307 20.28 -11.41 35.70
C ALA A 307 20.16 -12.27 34.43
N TYR A 308 20.04 -11.67 33.24
CA TYR A 308 19.90 -12.41 31.99
C TYR A 308 21.25 -12.93 31.48
N PRO A 309 21.31 -14.13 30.87
CA PRO A 309 22.51 -14.68 30.27
C PRO A 309 23.19 -13.75 29.25
N ILE A 310 24.53 -13.80 29.22
CA ILE A 310 25.37 -13.09 28.24
C ILE A 310 25.37 -13.88 26.92
N VAL A 311 25.17 -13.18 25.81
CA VAL A 311 25.19 -13.73 24.44
C VAL A 311 26.30 -13.14 23.57
N GLY A 312 27.02 -12.14 24.08
CA GLY A 312 28.13 -11.53 23.39
C GLY A 312 28.68 -10.33 24.16
N SER A 313 29.57 -9.60 23.52
CA SER A 313 30.16 -8.39 24.07
C SER A 313 30.42 -7.37 22.98
N LEU A 314 30.30 -6.09 23.32
CA LEU A 314 30.65 -4.95 22.47
C LEU A 314 31.94 -4.33 23.00
N ALA A 315 32.99 -4.28 22.19
CA ALA A 315 34.26 -3.68 22.60
C ALA A 315 34.16 -2.14 22.71
N GLN A 316 35.08 -1.52 23.45
CA GLN A 316 35.19 -0.06 23.50
C GLN A 316 35.26 0.54 22.09
N ASN A 317 34.53 1.63 21.85
CA ASN A 317 34.40 2.30 20.55
C ASN A 317 33.80 1.46 19.40
N GLN A 318 33.49 0.18 19.61
CA GLN A 318 32.78 -0.61 18.61
C GLN A 318 31.36 -0.07 18.46
N VAL A 319 30.96 0.16 17.20
CA VAL A 319 29.63 0.67 16.87
C VAL A 319 28.65 -0.49 16.74
N ALA A 320 27.49 -0.34 17.36
CA ALA A 320 26.35 -1.23 17.23
C ALA A 320 25.11 -0.43 16.79
N THR A 321 24.18 -1.11 16.14
CA THR A 321 22.90 -0.49 15.78
C THR A 321 21.88 -0.71 16.88
N VAL A 322 21.18 0.34 17.29
CA VAL A 322 20.05 0.25 18.22
C VAL A 322 18.81 -0.20 17.45
N VAL A 323 18.23 -1.31 17.90
CA VAL A 323 17.05 -1.96 17.32
C VAL A 323 15.87 -2.04 18.31
N GLY A 324 15.97 -1.34 19.43
CA GLY A 324 14.90 -1.24 20.43
C GLY A 324 15.39 -0.76 21.79
N TYR A 325 14.45 -0.58 22.72
CA TYR A 325 14.68 -0.08 24.07
C TYR A 325 13.90 -0.93 25.08
N SER A 326 14.39 -1.06 26.31
CA SER A 326 13.57 -1.53 27.44
C SER A 326 12.49 -0.48 27.76
N SER A 327 11.44 -0.90 28.47
CA SER A 327 10.31 -0.02 28.83
C SER A 327 10.71 1.21 29.65
N ASP A 328 11.81 1.13 30.40
CA ASP A 328 12.38 2.19 31.22
C ASP A 328 13.56 2.92 30.55
N ASN A 329 13.90 2.55 29.31
CA ASN A 329 15.04 3.05 28.53
C ASN A 329 16.43 2.89 29.20
N THR A 330 16.57 2.03 30.22
CA THR A 330 17.87 1.78 30.87
C THR A 330 18.71 0.72 30.12
N TRP A 331 18.10 -0.03 29.20
CA TRP A 331 18.76 -1.00 28.33
C TRP A 331 18.40 -0.76 26.88
N TYR A 332 19.40 -0.79 26.02
CA TYR A 332 19.22 -0.71 24.57
C TYR A 332 19.33 -2.11 23.99
N LYS A 333 18.36 -2.48 23.16
CA LYS A 333 18.49 -3.68 22.32
C LYS A 333 19.36 -3.29 21.13
N ILE A 334 20.51 -3.92 20.99
CA ILE A 334 21.49 -3.64 19.95
C ILE A 334 21.73 -4.85 19.07
N SER A 335 22.15 -4.60 17.83
CA SER A 335 22.61 -5.61 16.88
C SER A 335 24.04 -5.28 16.42
N VAL A 336 24.94 -6.25 16.51
CA VAL A 336 26.34 -6.15 16.09
C VAL A 336 26.86 -7.53 15.71
N ASN A 337 27.55 -7.67 14.57
CA ASN A 337 28.19 -8.92 14.12
C ASN A 337 27.27 -10.16 14.19
N GLY A 338 25.98 -10.00 13.85
CA GLY A 338 24.99 -11.09 13.89
C GLY A 338 24.45 -11.44 15.29
N ILE A 339 24.95 -10.79 16.35
CA ILE A 339 24.43 -10.93 17.72
C ILE A 339 23.41 -9.82 17.97
N THR A 340 22.21 -10.18 18.42
CA THR A 340 21.19 -9.23 18.89
C THR A 340 20.86 -9.49 20.35
N GLY A 341 20.93 -8.46 21.19
CA GLY A 341 20.60 -8.56 22.61
C GLY A 341 20.60 -7.19 23.29
N TYR A 342 20.48 -7.18 24.62
CA TYR A 342 20.38 -5.97 25.43
C TYR A 342 21.72 -5.59 26.05
N ALA A 343 22.07 -4.31 25.94
CA ALA A 343 23.24 -3.71 26.58
C ALA A 343 22.80 -2.51 27.43
N SER A 344 23.46 -2.30 28.57
CA SER A 344 23.11 -1.21 29.49
C SER A 344 23.36 0.15 28.83
N ALA A 345 22.33 1.01 28.82
CA ALA A 345 22.38 2.34 28.22
C ALA A 345 23.40 3.26 28.90
N THR A 346 23.72 3.00 30.19
CA THR A 346 24.71 3.76 30.96
C THR A 346 26.09 3.78 30.31
N TYR A 347 26.43 2.72 29.56
CA TYR A 347 27.74 2.58 28.92
C TYR A 347 27.70 2.86 27.42
N LEU A 348 26.59 3.40 26.90
CA LEU A 348 26.40 3.67 25.49
C LEU A 348 26.28 5.16 25.23
N THR A 349 26.86 5.60 24.12
CA THR A 349 26.62 6.95 23.58
C THR A 349 26.19 6.85 22.14
N TYR A 350 25.30 7.74 21.71
CA TYR A 350 24.87 7.80 20.32
C TYR A 350 26.02 8.26 19.42
N VAL A 351 26.08 7.67 18.24
CA VAL A 351 26.95 8.06 17.14
C VAL A 351 26.06 8.68 16.07
N ASN A 352 26.29 9.95 15.79
CA ASN A 352 25.69 10.60 14.63
C ASN A 352 26.45 10.12 13.40
N ASN A 353 25.74 9.54 12.44
CA ASN A 353 26.27 9.30 11.10
C ASN A 353 26.06 10.53 10.23
#